data_AF-A0A519IKR1-F1
#
_entry.id   AF-A0A519IKR1-F1
#
_cell.length_a   1.000
_cell.length_b   1.000
_cell.length_c   1.000
_cell.angle_alpha   90.00
_cell.angle_beta   90.00
_cell.angle_gamma   90.00
#
_symmetry.space_group_name_H-M   'P 1'
#
loop_
_entity.id
_entity.type
_entity.pdbx_description
1 polymer ?
#
loop_
_entity_poly.entity_id
_entity_poly.type
_entity_poly.pdbx_seq_one_letter_code
_entity_poly.pdbx_strand_id
1 'polypeptide(L)'
;MAVREAPPAGLLASFSAPLWERLGLTELQPEWIVKGEHRGYDWMVIELTHQATGLFTSSDRASDTTTVFVLQLPHRSKNWHLSADRITSSRQLCVDDGYVYLAALGQQPRVRDWRRWLDMAADTADELVQNEGTHSAKAVVGASAPGGNSDDAEPEPSWNPHDRHWVMFWLMVVVPLAGGVLLFLAMDYADWQRHGAVTRCSAEAAMGTALRGWKVWLHFGILAVPLLGIARLLHTMATRIHRPAFVLQINVEGAILVAGSFVLAQALEALARSARTLC
;
A
#
# COMPACT_ATOMS: atom_id res chain seq x y z
N MET A 1 -28.81 25.56 6.88
CA MET A 1 -28.84 24.52 5.83
C MET A 1 -27.71 24.83 4.88
N ALA A 2 -26.77 23.92 4.67
CA ALA A 2 -25.66 24.13 3.76
C ALA A 2 -26.16 23.89 2.32
N VAL A 3 -25.95 24.86 1.43
CA VAL A 3 -26.49 24.87 0.06
C VAL A 3 -25.41 24.42 -0.91
N ARG A 4 -25.76 23.61 -1.91
CA ARG A 4 -24.85 23.25 -3.00
C ARG A 4 -24.70 24.44 -3.94
N GLU A 5 -23.47 24.86 -4.13
CA GLU A 5 -23.10 25.98 -4.98
C GLU A 5 -22.23 25.48 -6.13
N ALA A 6 -22.29 26.18 -7.27
CA ALA A 6 -21.37 25.94 -8.36
C ALA A 6 -19.94 26.33 -7.91
N PRO A 7 -18.90 25.54 -8.27
CA PRO A 7 -17.53 25.89 -7.92
C PRO A 7 -17.12 27.16 -8.67
N PRO A 8 -16.45 28.12 -8.02
CA PRO A 8 -15.94 29.29 -8.71
C PRO A 8 -14.87 28.90 -9.73
N ALA A 9 -14.78 29.66 -10.82
CA ALA A 9 -13.77 29.44 -11.85
C ALA A 9 -12.36 29.52 -11.23
N GLY A 10 -11.53 28.51 -11.50
CA GLY A 10 -10.17 28.44 -10.96
C GLY A 10 -10.06 28.01 -9.50
N LEU A 11 -11.13 27.50 -8.88
CA LEU A 11 -11.12 27.02 -7.48
C LEU A 11 -9.91 26.13 -7.18
N LEU A 12 -9.67 25.10 -8.00
CA LEU A 12 -8.60 24.12 -7.77
C LEU A 12 -7.19 24.74 -7.85
N ALA A 13 -7.02 25.80 -8.65
CA ALA A 13 -5.76 26.51 -8.79
C ALA A 13 -5.47 27.49 -7.64
N SER A 14 -6.44 27.71 -6.74
CA SER A 14 -6.27 28.62 -5.59
C SER A 14 -5.54 27.98 -4.40
N PHE A 15 -5.33 26.66 -4.44
CA PHE A 15 -4.65 25.89 -3.41
C PHE A 15 -3.17 25.70 -3.78
N SER A 16 -2.27 25.77 -2.80
CA SER A 16 -0.83 25.81 -3.05
C SER A 16 -0.22 24.42 -3.18
N ALA A 17 -0.65 23.47 -2.34
CA ALA A 17 -0.23 22.07 -2.33
C ALA A 17 -1.41 21.15 -1.97
N PRO A 18 -2.41 21.01 -2.85
CA PRO A 18 -3.65 20.32 -2.52
C PRO A 18 -3.51 18.79 -2.50
N LEU A 19 -4.41 18.15 -1.77
CA LEU A 19 -4.44 16.70 -1.59
C LEU A 19 -4.55 15.92 -2.91
N TRP A 20 -5.31 16.42 -3.90
CA TRP A 20 -5.48 15.71 -5.18
C TRP A 20 -4.21 15.64 -6.03
N GLU A 21 -3.28 16.59 -5.89
CA GLU A 21 -1.98 16.52 -6.55
C GLU A 21 -1.10 15.44 -5.92
N ARG A 22 -1.07 15.37 -4.58
CA ARG A 22 -0.37 14.31 -3.84
C ARG A 22 -0.89 12.92 -4.16
N LEU A 23 -2.20 12.81 -4.39
CA LEU A 23 -2.85 11.56 -4.76
C LEU A 23 -2.72 11.22 -6.26
N GLY A 24 -2.12 12.12 -7.06
CA GLY A 24 -1.93 11.92 -8.49
C GLY A 24 -3.23 11.82 -9.28
N LEU A 25 -4.30 12.51 -8.84
CA LEU A 25 -5.58 12.51 -9.53
C LEU A 25 -5.48 13.33 -10.83
N THR A 26 -5.88 12.73 -11.94
CA THR A 26 -5.88 13.35 -13.28
C THR A 26 -7.29 13.70 -13.74
N GLU A 27 -7.41 14.66 -14.66
CA GLU A 27 -8.69 15.12 -15.24
C GLU A 27 -9.70 15.61 -14.18
N LEU A 28 -9.21 16.34 -13.19
CA LEU A 28 -10.02 16.87 -12.08
C LEU A 28 -11.08 17.87 -12.56
N GLN A 29 -12.34 17.58 -12.28
CA GLN A 29 -13.48 18.47 -12.49
C GLN A 29 -14.26 18.63 -11.18
N PRO A 30 -14.31 19.85 -10.60
CA PRO A 30 -15.17 20.11 -9.47
C PRO A 30 -16.63 20.20 -9.93
N GLU A 31 -17.53 19.44 -9.32
CA GLU A 31 -18.95 19.42 -9.68
C GLU A 31 -19.74 20.47 -8.90
N TRP A 32 -19.57 20.49 -7.58
CA TRP A 32 -20.20 21.45 -6.69
C TRP A 32 -19.40 21.60 -5.40
N ILE A 33 -19.70 22.68 -4.70
CA ILE A 33 -19.16 22.96 -3.38
C ILE A 33 -20.27 23.21 -2.36
N VAL A 34 -19.96 22.97 -1.09
CA VAL A 34 -20.81 23.37 0.03
C VAL A 34 -19.91 24.02 1.06
N LYS A 35 -20.30 25.17 1.58
CA LYS A 35 -19.54 25.91 2.60
C LYS A 35 -20.31 26.02 3.90
N GLY A 36 -19.56 26.23 4.98
CA GLY A 36 -20.14 26.54 6.28
C GLY A 36 -19.06 26.76 7.33
N GLU A 37 -19.49 26.81 8.57
CA GLU A 37 -18.63 26.89 9.74
C GLU A 37 -18.80 25.61 10.58
N HIS A 38 -17.71 25.09 11.14
CA HIS A 38 -17.72 23.93 12.03
C HIS A 38 -16.62 24.08 13.07
N ARG A 39 -17.02 24.12 14.35
CA ARG A 39 -16.09 24.30 15.49
C ARG A 39 -15.19 25.56 15.38
N GLY A 40 -15.72 26.65 14.80
CA GLY A 40 -14.98 27.90 14.63
C GLY A 40 -14.04 27.94 13.43
N TYR A 41 -14.02 26.88 12.61
CA TYR A 41 -13.29 26.84 11.35
C TYR A 41 -14.24 26.98 10.16
N ASP A 42 -13.85 27.82 9.21
CA ASP A 42 -14.47 27.86 7.89
C ASP A 42 -14.14 26.57 7.14
N TRP A 43 -15.16 25.91 6.59
CA TRP A 43 -14.99 24.69 5.84
C TRP A 43 -15.71 24.72 4.51
N MET A 44 -15.21 23.89 3.61
CA MET A 44 -15.78 23.65 2.30
C MET A 44 -15.70 22.18 1.96
N VAL A 45 -16.79 21.61 1.46
CA VAL A 45 -16.80 20.31 0.80
C VAL A 45 -16.77 20.53 -0.70
N ILE A 46 -15.90 19.82 -1.40
CA ILE A 46 -15.77 19.83 -2.85
C ILE A 46 -16.05 18.41 -3.33
N GLU A 47 -17.01 18.25 -4.24
CA GLU A 47 -17.16 17.01 -5.00
C GLU A 47 -16.31 17.10 -6.26
N LEU A 48 -15.36 16.16 -6.41
CA LEU A 48 -14.40 16.11 -7.50
C LEU A 48 -14.62 14.84 -8.32
N THR A 49 -14.90 15.00 -9.60
CA THR A 49 -14.84 13.91 -10.56
C THR A 49 -13.45 13.88 -11.20
N HIS A 50 -12.85 12.70 -11.28
CA HIS A 50 -11.50 12.50 -11.81
C HIS A 50 -11.41 11.16 -12.54
N GLN A 51 -10.35 10.98 -13.32
CA GLN A 51 -10.08 9.68 -13.94
C GLN A 51 -9.81 8.64 -12.85
N ALA A 52 -10.39 7.44 -12.98
CA ALA A 52 -10.13 6.35 -12.06
C ALA A 52 -8.64 5.97 -12.08
N THR A 53 -8.02 5.83 -10.90
CA THR A 53 -6.57 5.70 -10.76
C THR A 53 -6.14 4.24 -10.55
N GLY A 54 -6.02 3.43 -11.62
CA GLY A 54 -5.56 2.05 -11.46
C GLY A 54 -5.01 1.38 -12.72
N LEU A 55 -4.02 0.51 -12.56
CA LEU A 55 -3.36 -0.27 -13.64
C LEU A 55 -4.31 -1.21 -14.42
N PHE A 56 -5.54 -1.43 -13.94
CA PHE A 56 -6.56 -2.31 -14.54
C PHE A 56 -7.93 -1.64 -14.68
N THR A 57 -7.99 -0.31 -14.78
CA THR A 57 -9.24 0.35 -15.22
C THR A 57 -9.45 0.05 -16.70
N SER A 58 -10.01 -1.13 -16.97
CA SER A 58 -10.37 -1.62 -18.30
C SER A 58 -11.61 -0.90 -18.82
N SER A 59 -11.47 0.40 -19.09
CA SER A 59 -12.35 1.16 -19.98
C SER A 59 -11.83 2.59 -20.05
N ASP A 60 -11.63 3.10 -21.26
CA ASP A 60 -11.19 4.47 -21.61
C ASP A 60 -12.02 5.64 -21.02
N ARG A 61 -12.96 5.40 -20.10
CA ARG A 61 -13.88 6.40 -19.53
C ARG A 61 -14.38 6.09 -18.10
N ALA A 62 -13.64 5.34 -17.29
CA ALA A 62 -14.04 5.18 -15.88
C ALA A 62 -13.68 6.47 -15.11
N SER A 63 -14.68 7.28 -14.80
CA SER A 63 -14.58 8.45 -13.93
C SER A 63 -15.02 8.07 -12.52
N ASP A 64 -14.18 8.37 -11.52
CA ASP A 64 -14.53 8.23 -10.11
C ASP A 64 -14.85 9.60 -9.52
N THR A 65 -15.76 9.61 -8.55
CA THR A 65 -16.12 10.83 -7.81
C THR A 65 -15.64 10.72 -6.36
N THR A 66 -14.88 11.73 -5.93
CA THR A 66 -14.27 11.84 -4.61
C THR A 66 -14.80 13.08 -3.91
N THR A 67 -15.31 12.92 -2.69
CA THR A 67 -15.65 14.06 -1.83
C THR A 67 -14.43 14.48 -1.00
N VAL A 68 -14.03 15.75 -1.13
CA VAL A 68 -12.94 16.36 -0.36
C VAL A 68 -13.51 17.37 0.63
N PHE A 69 -13.15 17.21 1.89
CA PHE A 69 -13.42 18.16 2.95
C PHE A 69 -12.18 19.05 3.10
N VAL A 70 -12.38 20.36 3.01
CA VAL A 70 -11.34 21.39 3.13
C VAL A 70 -11.68 22.23 4.34
N LEU A 71 -10.75 22.34 5.28
CA LEU A 71 -10.87 23.18 6.46
C LEU A 71 -9.83 24.31 6.37
N GLN A 72 -10.23 25.55 6.57
CA GLN A 72 -9.32 26.69 6.57
C GLN A 72 -8.63 26.82 7.93
N LEU A 73 -7.31 26.93 7.94
CA LEU A 73 -6.53 27.17 9.16
C LEU A 73 -6.59 28.65 9.57
N PRO A 74 -6.32 28.98 10.85
CA PRO A 74 -6.50 30.35 11.38
C PRO A 74 -5.60 31.38 10.69
N HIS A 75 -4.42 30.95 10.23
CA HIS A 75 -3.48 31.77 9.48
C HIS A 75 -2.67 30.91 8.50
N ARG A 76 -1.98 31.57 7.56
CA ARG A 76 -1.10 30.88 6.61
C ARG A 76 0.29 30.68 7.20
N SER A 77 0.78 29.44 7.20
CA SER A 77 2.12 29.08 7.68
C SER A 77 2.70 27.92 6.88
N LYS A 78 3.99 28.02 6.54
CA LYS A 78 4.72 26.91 5.92
C LYS A 78 5.22 25.87 6.93
N ASN A 79 5.03 26.14 8.22
CA ASN A 79 5.50 25.28 9.31
C ASN A 79 4.42 24.30 9.79
N TRP A 80 3.25 24.30 9.14
CA TRP A 80 2.26 23.26 9.38
C TRP A 80 2.85 21.90 9.05
N HIS A 81 2.89 21.01 10.02
CA HIS A 81 3.46 19.69 9.85
C HIS A 81 2.49 18.64 10.38
N LEU A 82 2.04 17.76 9.49
CA LEU A 82 1.26 16.59 9.84
C LEU A 82 2.18 15.38 9.86
N SER A 83 2.15 14.63 10.97
CA SER A 83 2.90 13.38 11.06
C SER A 83 2.31 12.32 10.11
N ALA A 84 3.21 11.60 9.44
CA ALA A 84 2.86 10.61 8.41
C ALA A 84 2.01 9.43 8.91
N ASP A 85 1.98 9.19 10.23
CA ASP A 85 1.17 8.15 10.88
C ASP A 85 -0.33 8.42 10.80
N ARG A 86 -0.74 9.65 10.51
CA ARG A 86 -2.15 10.05 10.37
C ARG A 86 -2.76 9.72 9.01
N ILE A 87 -1.93 9.42 8.01
CA ILE A 87 -2.36 9.05 6.65
C ILE A 87 -2.71 7.56 6.64
N THR A 88 -4.01 7.24 6.55
CA THR A 88 -4.48 5.84 6.56
C THR A 88 -5.29 5.52 5.31
N SER A 89 -5.47 4.24 5.01
CA SER A 89 -6.25 3.77 3.85
C SER A 89 -7.70 4.23 3.83
N SER A 90 -8.24 4.66 4.97
CA SER A 90 -9.61 5.17 5.12
C SER A 90 -9.69 6.68 5.35
N ARG A 91 -8.55 7.36 5.53
CA ARG A 91 -8.44 8.79 5.84
C ARG A 91 -7.22 9.35 5.12
N GLN A 92 -7.45 9.96 3.96
CA GLN A 92 -6.41 10.71 3.26
C GLN A 92 -6.41 12.12 3.80
N LEU A 93 -5.42 12.46 4.63
CA LEU A 93 -5.33 13.76 5.27
C LEU A 93 -4.05 14.44 4.79
N CYS A 94 -4.18 15.67 4.32
CA CYS A 94 -3.08 16.50 3.85
C CYS A 94 -3.22 17.90 4.42
N VAL A 95 -2.11 18.61 4.53
CA VAL A 95 -2.07 19.98 5.00
C VAL A 95 -1.27 20.78 3.98
N ASP A 96 -1.76 21.98 3.70
CA ASP A 96 -1.08 23.01 2.91
C ASP A 96 -0.87 24.25 3.78
N ASP A 97 -0.31 25.31 3.21
CA ASP A 97 0.04 26.53 3.91
C ASP A 97 -1.14 27.21 4.62
N GLY A 98 -2.38 26.98 4.20
CA GLY A 98 -3.57 27.55 4.85
C GLY A 98 -4.76 26.61 5.02
N TYR A 99 -4.65 25.33 4.65
CA TYR A 99 -5.80 24.42 4.63
C TYR A 99 -5.44 23.00 5.09
N VAL A 100 -6.41 22.36 5.73
CA VAL A 100 -6.42 20.92 5.99
C VAL A 100 -7.38 20.26 5.01
N TYR A 101 -6.92 19.24 4.30
CA TYR A 101 -7.72 18.46 3.37
C TYR A 101 -7.95 17.07 3.93
N LEU A 102 -9.17 16.57 3.76
CA LEU A 102 -9.54 15.20 4.07
C LEU A 102 -10.37 14.65 2.91
N ALA A 103 -9.90 13.61 2.21
CA ALA A 103 -10.64 13.01 1.10
C ALA A 103 -11.23 11.65 1.45
N ALA A 104 -12.48 11.45 1.03
CA ALA A 104 -13.11 10.15 0.92
C ALA A 104 -12.95 9.65 -0.53
N LEU A 105 -11.80 9.02 -0.82
CA LEU A 105 -11.43 8.65 -2.19
C LEU A 105 -12.41 7.65 -2.83
N GLY A 106 -12.88 7.98 -4.04
CA GLY A 106 -13.85 7.18 -4.80
C GLY A 106 -15.18 7.01 -4.06
N GLN A 107 -15.48 7.88 -3.09
CA GLN A 107 -16.64 7.77 -2.23
C GLN A 107 -17.37 9.10 -2.11
N GLN A 108 -18.70 8.98 -2.01
CA GLN A 108 -19.63 10.07 -1.74
C GLN A 108 -20.32 9.83 -0.39
N PRO A 109 -19.66 10.17 0.74
CA PRO A 109 -20.26 10.02 2.06
C PRO A 109 -21.59 10.79 2.12
N ARG A 110 -22.61 10.18 2.74
CA ARG A 110 -23.92 10.82 2.91
C ARG A 110 -23.77 12.06 3.79
N VAL A 111 -24.58 13.10 3.54
CA VAL A 111 -24.54 14.37 4.31
C VAL A 111 -24.62 14.16 5.82
N ARG A 112 -25.38 13.15 6.29
CA ARG A 112 -25.46 12.80 7.72
C ARG A 112 -24.11 12.41 8.34
N ASP A 113 -23.21 11.84 7.54
CA ASP A 113 -21.91 11.33 7.96
C ASP A 113 -20.83 12.42 7.87
N TRP A 114 -21.12 13.56 7.19
CA TRP A 114 -20.17 14.66 7.01
C TRP A 114 -19.69 15.26 8.30
N ARG A 115 -20.55 15.33 9.33
CA ARG A 115 -20.15 15.82 10.65
C ARG A 115 -18.94 15.05 11.19
N ARG A 116 -18.91 13.73 11.02
CA ARG A 116 -17.78 12.89 11.44
C ARG A 116 -16.51 13.22 10.65
N TRP A 117 -16.62 13.49 9.36
CA TRP A 117 -15.49 13.89 8.52
C TRP A 117 -14.94 15.27 8.91
N LEU A 118 -15.83 16.24 9.14
CA LEU A 118 -15.47 17.57 9.61
C LEU A 118 -14.88 17.55 11.01
N ASP A 119 -15.41 16.71 11.92
CA ASP A 119 -14.83 16.50 13.25
C ASP A 119 -13.39 15.99 13.14
N MET A 120 -13.10 15.02 12.27
CA MET A 120 -11.73 14.53 12.05
C MET A 120 -10.79 15.58 11.46
N ALA A 121 -11.27 16.40 10.52
CA ALA A 121 -10.50 17.51 9.97
C ALA A 121 -10.22 18.59 11.03
N ALA A 122 -11.22 18.93 11.85
CA ALA A 122 -11.10 19.89 12.94
C ALA A 122 -10.16 19.40 14.05
N ASP A 123 -10.25 18.13 14.46
CA ASP A 123 -9.33 17.54 15.44
C ASP A 123 -7.86 17.62 14.95
N THR A 124 -7.66 17.47 13.63
CA THR A 124 -6.34 17.60 13.02
C THR A 124 -5.89 19.06 12.95
N ALA A 125 -6.79 19.99 12.62
CA ALA A 125 -6.51 21.42 12.67
C ALA A 125 -6.14 21.88 14.10
N ASP A 126 -6.87 21.42 15.12
CA ASP A 126 -6.59 21.68 16.52
C ASP A 126 -5.19 21.15 16.91
N GLU A 127 -4.83 19.93 16.49
CA GLU A 127 -3.50 19.34 16.73
C GLU A 127 -2.38 20.15 16.04
N LEU A 128 -2.59 20.61 14.81
CA LEU A 128 -1.61 21.42 14.07
C LEU A 128 -1.38 22.78 14.74
N VAL A 129 -2.47 23.45 15.15
CA VAL A 129 -2.40 24.73 15.85
C VAL A 129 -1.71 24.58 17.21
N GLN A 130 -1.98 23.49 17.94
CA GLN A 130 -1.31 23.22 19.22
C GLN A 130 0.18 22.89 19.05
N ASN A 131 0.56 22.25 17.95
CA ASN A 131 1.94 21.86 17.66
C ASN A 131 2.70 22.90 16.82
N GLU A 132 2.11 24.07 16.58
CA GLU A 132 2.76 25.12 15.81
C GLU A 132 4.06 25.57 16.51
N GLY A 133 5.20 25.42 15.82
CA GLY A 133 6.52 25.82 16.33
C GLY A 133 7.27 24.78 17.18
N THR A 134 6.65 23.67 17.59
CA THR A 134 7.37 22.59 18.32
C THR A 134 8.27 21.76 17.41
N HIS A 135 7.93 21.65 16.11
CA HIS A 135 8.73 20.91 15.13
C HIS A 135 9.92 21.69 14.56
N SER A 136 9.89 23.03 14.55
CA SER A 136 11.08 23.82 14.22
C SER A 136 12.23 23.54 15.19
N ALA A 137 11.95 23.24 16.46
CA ALA A 137 12.97 22.86 17.43
C ALA A 137 13.60 21.47 17.15
N LYS A 138 12.83 20.50 16.63
CA LYS A 138 13.38 19.18 16.25
C LYS A 138 14.14 19.20 14.93
N ALA A 139 13.68 19.97 13.93
CA ALA A 139 14.37 20.13 12.66
C ALA A 139 15.73 20.86 12.82
N VAL A 140 15.79 21.88 13.69
CA VAL A 140 17.04 22.62 13.97
C VAL A 140 18.05 21.77 14.77
N VAL A 141 17.60 20.86 15.63
CA VAL A 141 18.49 19.95 16.37
C VAL A 141 19.01 18.80 15.51
N GLY A 142 18.29 18.40 14.44
CA GLY A 142 18.74 17.39 13.46
C GLY A 142 19.60 17.93 12.30
N ALA A 143 19.50 19.23 11.99
CA ALA A 143 20.19 19.85 10.84
C ALA A 143 21.63 20.31 11.11
N SER A 144 22.20 20.00 12.28
CA SER A 144 23.60 20.32 12.62
C SER A 144 24.58 19.21 12.20
N ALA A 145 24.44 18.70 10.98
CA ALA A 145 25.43 17.87 10.31
C ALA A 145 25.73 18.48 8.93
N PRO A 146 26.93 19.03 8.68
CA PRO A 146 27.23 19.69 7.42
C PRO A 146 27.42 18.63 6.33
N GLY A 147 26.47 18.53 5.39
CA GLY A 147 26.65 17.74 4.16
C GLY A 147 25.45 16.95 3.63
N GLY A 148 24.26 17.03 4.25
CA GLY A 148 23.07 16.35 3.72
C GLY A 148 22.36 17.20 2.66
N ASN A 149 22.43 16.80 1.40
CA ASN A 149 21.58 17.34 0.34
C ASN A 149 20.10 17.16 0.74
N SER A 150 19.31 18.22 0.58
CA SER A 150 17.87 18.26 0.88
C SER A 150 17.01 17.40 -0.05
N ASP A 151 17.61 16.64 -0.97
CA ASP A 151 16.93 15.79 -1.95
C ASP A 151 16.62 14.38 -1.41
N ASP A 152 17.10 14.03 -0.21
CA ASP A 152 16.86 12.74 0.45
C ASP A 152 15.62 12.76 1.38
N ALA A 153 14.75 13.77 1.27
CA ALA A 153 13.46 13.73 1.94
C ALA A 153 12.62 12.61 1.30
N GLU A 154 12.48 11.46 2.00
CA GLU A 154 11.62 10.37 1.54
C GLU A 154 10.26 10.95 1.12
N PRO A 155 9.77 10.64 -0.11
CA PRO A 155 8.51 11.19 -0.59
C PRO A 155 7.42 10.85 0.41
N GLU A 156 6.68 11.88 0.83
CA GLU A 156 5.65 11.73 1.85
C GLU A 156 4.65 10.64 1.44
N PRO A 157 4.24 9.77 2.37
CA PRO A 157 3.41 8.62 2.04
C PRO A 157 2.07 9.08 1.45
N SER A 158 1.80 8.66 0.21
CA SER A 158 0.53 8.83 -0.47
C SER A 158 -0.08 7.45 -0.72
N TRP A 159 -1.38 7.30 -0.43
CA TRP A 159 -2.06 6.01 -0.55
C TRP A 159 -3.07 6.04 -1.69
N ASN A 160 -2.95 5.07 -2.61
CA ASN A 160 -3.92 4.84 -3.66
C ASN A 160 -4.93 3.75 -3.20
N PRO A 161 -6.25 4.02 -3.18
CA PRO A 161 -7.29 3.05 -2.80
C PRO A 161 -7.30 1.79 -3.68
N HIS A 162 -6.75 1.86 -4.90
CA HIS A 162 -6.60 0.70 -5.78
C HIS A 162 -5.49 -0.27 -5.35
N ASP A 163 -4.59 0.13 -4.45
CA ASP A 163 -3.51 -0.73 -3.91
C ASP A 163 -4.06 -1.90 -3.09
N ARG A 164 -5.26 -1.74 -2.52
CA ARG A 164 -5.96 -2.81 -1.78
C ARG A 164 -6.30 -4.02 -2.65
N HIS A 165 -6.70 -3.79 -3.91
CA HIS A 165 -7.04 -4.89 -4.82
C HIS A 165 -5.81 -5.73 -5.14
N TRP A 166 -4.65 -5.09 -5.26
CA TRP A 166 -3.37 -5.76 -5.48
C TRP A 166 -2.91 -6.58 -4.29
N VAL A 167 -3.07 -6.05 -3.08
CA VAL A 167 -2.78 -6.82 -1.87
C VAL A 167 -3.68 -8.05 -1.79
N MET A 168 -4.99 -7.90 -2.06
CA MET A 168 -5.91 -9.03 -2.06
C MET A 168 -5.58 -10.07 -3.14
N PHE A 169 -5.27 -9.63 -4.36
CA PHE A 169 -4.84 -10.51 -5.44
C PHE A 169 -3.62 -11.35 -5.02
N TRP A 170 -2.57 -10.68 -4.51
CA TRP A 170 -1.36 -11.38 -4.11
C TRP A 170 -1.56 -12.27 -2.88
N LEU A 171 -2.39 -11.87 -1.91
CA LEU A 171 -2.77 -12.73 -0.78
C LEU A 171 -3.47 -14.02 -1.25
N MET A 172 -4.37 -13.92 -2.23
CA MET A 172 -5.04 -15.08 -2.83
C MET A 172 -4.07 -16.04 -3.52
N VAL A 173 -2.91 -15.55 -3.98
CA VAL A 173 -1.86 -16.37 -4.59
C VAL A 173 -0.90 -16.94 -3.53
N VAL A 174 -0.37 -16.10 -2.64
CA VAL A 174 0.72 -16.51 -1.73
C VAL A 174 0.23 -17.37 -0.57
N VAL A 175 -1.01 -17.21 -0.10
CA VAL A 175 -1.54 -18.01 1.01
C VAL A 175 -1.69 -19.49 0.63
N PRO A 176 -2.34 -19.84 -0.50
CA PRO A 176 -2.39 -21.24 -0.95
C PRO A 176 -0.99 -21.79 -1.26
N LEU A 177 -0.11 -20.97 -1.86
CA LEU A 177 1.26 -21.39 -2.16
C LEU A 177 2.05 -21.73 -0.89
N ALA A 178 2.01 -20.86 0.12
CA ALA A 178 2.64 -21.10 1.42
C ALA A 178 2.07 -22.37 2.08
N GLY A 179 0.74 -22.54 2.08
CA GLY A 179 0.08 -23.73 2.60
C GLY A 179 0.55 -25.01 1.90
N GLY A 180 0.62 -24.99 0.57
CA GLY A 180 1.14 -26.11 -0.22
C GLY A 180 2.60 -26.44 0.11
N VAL A 181 3.48 -25.43 0.14
CA VAL A 181 4.89 -25.61 0.47
C VAL A 181 5.08 -26.18 1.88
N LEU A 182 4.36 -25.66 2.88
CA LEU A 182 4.41 -26.16 4.26
C LEU A 182 3.90 -27.60 4.36
N LEU A 183 2.83 -27.93 3.63
CA LEU A 183 2.31 -29.30 3.58
C LEU A 183 3.34 -30.26 2.98
N PHE A 184 3.98 -29.90 1.85
CA PHE A 184 5.04 -30.72 1.25
C PHE A 184 6.24 -30.87 2.19
N LEU A 185 6.69 -29.80 2.84
CA LEU A 185 7.74 -29.84 3.85
C LEU A 185 7.39 -30.80 4.98
N ALA A 186 6.16 -30.74 5.50
CA ALA A 186 5.70 -31.61 6.58
C ALA A 186 5.65 -33.08 6.16
N MET A 187 5.12 -33.38 4.97
CA MET A 187 5.07 -34.75 4.43
C MET A 187 6.47 -35.32 4.19
N ASP A 188 7.34 -34.57 3.50
CA ASP A 188 8.70 -35.00 3.20
C ASP A 188 9.55 -35.13 4.50
N TYR A 189 9.32 -34.25 5.49
CA TYR A 189 9.96 -34.36 6.81
C TYR A 189 9.51 -35.59 7.59
N ALA A 190 8.21 -35.90 7.58
CA ALA A 190 7.69 -37.11 8.20
C ALA A 190 8.27 -38.37 7.56
N ASP A 191 8.44 -38.38 6.23
CA ASP A 191 9.04 -39.50 5.52
C ASP A 191 10.53 -39.66 5.86
N TRP A 192 11.26 -38.55 5.89
CA TRP A 192 12.66 -38.53 6.29
C TRP A 192 12.88 -39.03 7.72
N GLN A 193 12.03 -38.64 8.67
CA GLN A 193 12.08 -39.10 10.06
C GLN A 193 11.86 -40.62 10.18
N ARG A 194 10.97 -41.20 9.37
CA ARG A 194 10.63 -42.62 9.43
C ARG A 194 11.66 -43.51 8.73
N HIS A 195 12.15 -43.08 7.56
CA HIS A 195 12.94 -43.92 6.66
C HIS A 195 14.39 -43.46 6.49
N GLY A 196 14.79 -42.34 7.10
CA GLY A 196 16.09 -41.72 6.90
C GLY A 196 16.30 -41.18 5.48
N ALA A 197 15.23 -41.13 4.68
CA ALA A 197 15.24 -40.74 3.28
C ALA A 197 13.90 -40.09 2.92
N VAL A 198 13.90 -39.18 1.94
CA VAL A 198 12.67 -38.71 1.29
C VAL A 198 12.46 -39.59 0.07
N THR A 199 11.37 -40.36 0.07
CA THR A 199 11.06 -41.35 -0.96
C THR A 199 9.79 -41.01 -1.70
N ARG A 200 9.84 -41.08 -3.04
CA ARG A 200 8.65 -40.94 -3.89
C ARG A 200 8.65 -42.05 -4.93
N CYS A 201 7.72 -42.98 -4.81
CA CYS A 201 7.49 -44.00 -5.83
C CYS A 201 6.38 -43.54 -6.77
N SER A 202 6.63 -43.65 -8.07
CA SER A 202 5.56 -43.48 -9.07
C SER A 202 4.68 -44.73 -9.03
N ALA A 203 3.35 -44.54 -9.02
CA ALA A 203 2.42 -45.66 -9.15
C ALA A 203 2.43 -46.27 -10.57
N GLU A 204 2.89 -45.50 -11.58
CA GLU A 204 2.86 -45.87 -13.00
C GLU A 204 4.19 -46.40 -13.52
N ALA A 205 5.30 -46.18 -12.81
CA ALA A 205 6.63 -46.66 -13.18
C ALA A 205 7.26 -47.42 -12.03
N ALA A 206 7.94 -48.54 -12.32
CA ALA A 206 8.75 -49.29 -11.33
C ALA A 206 10.01 -48.52 -10.86
N MET A 207 10.01 -47.20 -11.00
CA MET A 207 11.09 -46.29 -10.62
C MET A 207 10.54 -45.23 -9.68
N GLY A 208 11.27 -44.96 -8.61
CA GLY A 208 11.04 -43.84 -7.72
C GLY A 208 12.31 -43.04 -7.48
N THR A 209 12.25 -42.17 -6.49
CA THR A 209 13.38 -41.36 -6.05
C THR A 209 13.58 -41.55 -4.55
N ALA A 210 14.84 -41.72 -4.14
CA ALA A 210 15.21 -41.85 -2.73
C ALA A 210 16.35 -40.87 -2.42
N LEU A 211 16.00 -39.73 -1.83
CA LEU A 211 16.98 -38.71 -1.42
C LEU A 211 17.54 -39.10 -0.04
N ARG A 212 18.86 -39.16 0.08
CA ARG A 212 19.58 -39.49 1.34
C ARG A 212 20.73 -38.53 1.59
N GLY A 213 21.13 -38.40 2.85
CA GLY A 213 22.28 -37.59 3.27
C GLY A 213 22.14 -36.11 2.89
N TRP A 214 23.18 -35.52 2.32
CA TRP A 214 23.20 -34.09 1.97
C TRP A 214 22.11 -33.69 0.96
N LYS A 215 21.66 -34.61 0.10
CA LYS A 215 20.60 -34.33 -0.90
C LYS A 215 19.24 -34.02 -0.24
N VAL A 216 18.96 -34.60 0.92
CA VAL A 216 17.73 -34.31 1.68
C VAL A 216 17.75 -32.89 2.22
N TRP A 217 18.88 -32.46 2.78
CA TRP A 217 19.05 -31.08 3.24
C TRP A 217 18.96 -30.07 2.10
N LEU A 218 19.53 -30.40 0.93
CA LEU A 218 19.38 -29.57 -0.26
C LEU A 218 17.90 -29.50 -0.72
N HIS A 219 17.18 -30.62 -0.71
CA HIS A 219 15.75 -30.68 -1.04
C HIS A 219 14.92 -29.78 -0.13
N PHE A 220 15.09 -29.89 1.20
CA PHE A 220 14.40 -29.02 2.16
C PHE A 220 14.79 -27.55 1.99
N GLY A 221 16.07 -27.26 1.75
CA GLY A 221 16.55 -25.91 1.49
C GLY A 221 15.85 -25.29 0.30
N ILE A 222 15.86 -25.97 -0.86
CA ILE A 222 15.21 -25.51 -2.10
C ILE A 222 13.70 -25.33 -1.90
N LEU A 223 13.04 -26.28 -1.22
CA LEU A 223 11.60 -26.23 -0.97
C LEU A 223 11.21 -25.09 -0.01
N ALA A 224 12.10 -24.67 0.89
CA ALA A 224 11.86 -23.58 1.83
C ALA A 224 12.09 -22.18 1.23
N VAL A 225 12.89 -22.03 0.17
CA VAL A 225 13.20 -20.72 -0.44
C VAL A 225 11.96 -19.89 -0.81
N PRO A 226 10.88 -20.46 -1.42
CA PRO A 226 9.67 -19.69 -1.72
C PRO A 226 9.04 -19.03 -0.50
N LEU A 227 9.16 -19.62 0.70
CA LEU A 227 8.63 -19.03 1.94
C LEU A 227 9.32 -17.71 2.29
N LEU A 228 10.62 -17.58 2.01
CA LEU A 228 11.36 -16.31 2.20
C LEU A 228 10.85 -15.24 1.24
N GLY A 229 10.60 -15.60 -0.02
CA GLY A 229 10.01 -14.68 -1.01
C GLY A 229 8.60 -14.25 -0.62
N ILE A 230 7.77 -15.17 -0.12
CA ILE A 230 6.43 -14.87 0.41
C ILE A 230 6.51 -13.94 1.63
N ALA A 231 7.41 -14.22 2.58
CA ALA A 231 7.60 -13.37 3.75
C ALA A 231 8.03 -11.95 3.38
N ARG A 232 8.91 -11.80 2.38
CA ARG A 232 9.28 -10.50 1.83
C ARG A 232 8.08 -9.79 1.21
N LEU A 233 7.30 -10.48 0.38
CA LEU A 233 6.12 -9.90 -0.26
C LEU A 233 5.10 -9.41 0.79
N LEU A 234 4.85 -10.21 1.83
CA LEU A 234 3.99 -9.83 2.97
C LEU A 234 4.55 -8.63 3.73
N HIS A 235 5.86 -8.56 3.92
CA HIS A 235 6.50 -7.40 4.53
C HIS A 235 6.30 -6.14 3.68
N THR A 236 6.47 -6.22 2.37
CA THR A 236 6.21 -5.11 1.44
C THR A 236 4.75 -4.66 1.48
N MET A 237 3.80 -5.61 1.49
CA MET A 237 2.37 -5.30 1.68
C MET A 237 2.08 -4.59 3.00
N ALA A 238 2.79 -4.94 4.07
CA ALA A 238 2.54 -4.36 5.39
C ALA A 238 3.18 -2.98 5.57
N THR A 239 4.37 -2.75 5.00
CA THR A 239 5.18 -1.55 5.29
C THR A 239 5.21 -0.51 4.18
N ARG A 240 4.96 -0.91 2.93
CA ARG A 240 5.15 -0.04 1.75
C ARG A 240 3.88 0.26 0.98
N ILE A 241 2.75 -0.25 1.44
CA ILE A 241 1.45 -0.03 0.82
C ILE A 241 1.02 1.45 0.78
N HIS A 242 1.62 2.30 1.62
CA HIS A 242 1.43 3.75 1.64
C HIS A 242 2.50 4.53 0.85
N ARG A 243 3.40 3.85 0.11
CA ARG A 243 4.48 4.50 -0.65
C ARG A 243 4.11 4.61 -2.13
N PRO A 244 4.55 5.69 -2.81
CA PRO A 244 4.44 5.77 -4.25
C PRO A 244 5.15 4.59 -4.91
N ALA A 245 4.63 4.13 -6.06
CA ALA A 245 5.09 2.96 -6.81
C ALA A 245 4.94 1.59 -6.11
N PHE A 246 4.15 1.49 -5.02
CA PHE A 246 3.84 0.22 -4.38
C PHE A 246 3.37 -0.87 -5.35
N VAL A 247 2.46 -0.53 -6.27
CA VAL A 247 1.92 -1.49 -7.26
C VAL A 247 3.01 -2.04 -8.16
N LEU A 248 3.94 -1.20 -8.63
CA LEU A 248 5.05 -1.66 -9.44
C LEU A 248 5.95 -2.57 -8.62
N GLN A 249 6.28 -2.17 -7.38
CA GLN A 249 7.13 -2.94 -6.49
C GLN A 249 6.54 -4.33 -6.19
N ILE A 250 5.27 -4.41 -5.81
CA ILE A 250 4.62 -5.69 -5.45
C ILE A 250 4.50 -6.62 -6.66
N ASN A 251 4.23 -6.08 -7.86
CA ASN A 251 4.18 -6.90 -9.07
C ASN A 251 5.56 -7.40 -9.51
N VAL A 252 6.60 -6.59 -9.38
CA VAL A 252 7.99 -7.02 -9.65
C VAL A 252 8.43 -8.08 -8.65
N GLU A 253 8.21 -7.87 -7.35
CA GLU A 253 8.53 -8.86 -6.32
C GLU A 253 7.75 -10.16 -6.54
N GLY A 254 6.49 -10.08 -6.92
CA GLY A 254 5.67 -11.23 -7.25
C GLY A 254 6.12 -11.97 -8.51
N ALA A 255 6.53 -11.26 -9.56
CA ALA A 255 7.11 -11.86 -10.76
C ALA A 255 8.43 -12.59 -10.45
N ILE A 256 9.28 -11.99 -9.60
CA ILE A 256 10.52 -12.62 -9.11
C ILE A 256 10.19 -13.89 -8.32
N LEU A 257 9.16 -13.87 -7.46
CA LEU A 257 8.74 -15.05 -6.71
C LEU A 257 8.30 -16.19 -7.65
N VAL A 258 7.48 -15.89 -8.66
CA VAL A 258 6.99 -16.88 -9.62
C VAL A 258 8.14 -17.46 -10.46
N ALA A 259 8.97 -16.59 -11.05
CA ALA A 259 10.11 -17.02 -11.85
C ALA A 259 11.13 -17.81 -11.03
N GLY A 260 11.44 -17.35 -9.82
CA GLY A 260 12.32 -18.05 -8.88
C GLY A 260 11.76 -19.42 -8.48
N SER A 261 10.47 -19.50 -8.18
CA SER A 261 9.79 -20.76 -7.85
C SER A 261 9.84 -21.76 -9.01
N PHE A 262 9.70 -21.29 -10.25
CA PHE A 262 9.84 -22.14 -11.43
C PHE A 262 11.26 -22.71 -11.57
N VAL A 263 12.30 -21.88 -11.39
CA VAL A 263 13.70 -22.32 -11.42
C VAL A 263 13.98 -23.33 -10.30
N LEU A 264 13.47 -23.08 -9.10
CA LEU A 264 13.61 -24.01 -7.97
C LEU A 264 12.89 -25.33 -8.22
N ALA A 265 11.73 -25.32 -8.87
CA ALA A 265 11.03 -26.55 -9.27
C ALA A 265 11.87 -27.37 -10.26
N GLN A 266 12.52 -26.73 -11.24
CA GLN A 266 13.46 -27.42 -12.16
C GLN A 266 14.68 -27.98 -11.40
N ALA A 267 15.19 -27.27 -10.40
CA ALA A 267 16.28 -27.75 -9.55
C ALA A 267 15.86 -28.97 -8.71
N LEU A 268 14.64 -28.97 -8.15
CA LEU A 268 14.07 -30.12 -7.44
C LEU A 268 13.92 -31.33 -8.36
N GLU A 269 13.44 -31.13 -9.59
CA GLU A 269 13.35 -32.21 -10.58
C GLU A 269 14.73 -32.77 -10.94
N ALA A 270 15.71 -31.91 -11.17
CA ALA A 270 17.09 -32.34 -11.46
C ALA A 270 17.69 -33.13 -10.28
N LEU A 271 17.46 -32.66 -9.05
CA LEU A 271 17.87 -33.34 -7.82
C LEU A 271 17.21 -34.71 -7.70
N ALA A 272 15.91 -34.79 -7.94
CA ALA A 272 15.14 -36.03 -7.93
C ALA A 272 15.64 -37.03 -9.00
N ARG A 273 15.91 -36.57 -10.23
CA ARG A 273 16.48 -37.39 -11.31
C ARG A 273 17.87 -37.95 -10.94
N SER A 274 18.68 -37.20 -10.19
CA SER A 274 20.01 -37.64 -9.73
C SER A 274 19.97 -38.76 -8.67
N ALA A 275 18.78 -39.07 -8.14
CA ALA A 275 18.56 -40.01 -7.04
C ALA A 275 17.47 -41.04 -7.39
N ARG A 276 17.33 -41.38 -8.68
CA ARG A 276 16.42 -42.43 -9.14
C ARG A 276 16.84 -43.79 -8.61
N THR A 277 15.88 -44.53 -8.08
CA THR A 277 16.04 -45.89 -7.57
C THR A 277 14.87 -46.74 -8.04
N LEU A 278 15.07 -48.05 -8.16
CA LEU A 278 13.94 -48.97 -8.29
C LEU A 278 13.10 -48.90 -7.01
N CYS A 279 11.79 -48.81 -7.19
CA CYS A 279 10.81 -49.16 -6.17
C CYS A 279 10.46 -50.64 -6.37
#